data_AF-A0A6P3PZQ2-F1
#
_entry.id   AF-A0A6P3PZQ2-F1
#
_cell.length_a   1.000
_cell.length_b   1.000
_cell.length_c   1.000
_cell.angle_alpha   90.00
_cell.angle_beta   90.00
_cell.angle_gamma   90.00
#
_symmetry.space_group_name_H-M   'P 1'
#
loop_
_entity.id
_entity.type
_entity.pdbx_description
1 polymer ?
#
loop_
_entity_poly.entity_id
_entity_poly.type
_entity_poly.pdbx_seq_one_letter_code
_entity_poly.pdbx_strand_id
1 'polypeptide(L)'
;MMPKHCFLGFLVSFFLTGVAETQRAHESLKPQTAHFQSRNFYNILHWQPGRACANNSSVYFVQYKVYGQKQWINKEDCWGIQEFFCDLTNETSEAQEAYYGRVRTASAGIHSGWTMTQRFSPWWETKIDPPVMNITQVNGSLLVILHAPNMPYRNQKGKNVSMENSYELVYRVFIINNSLEKKRKVYEGAHGVVELEALTPHTSYCVVAEIYQPMLDRSSQKSEEKCVETP
;
A
#
# COMPACT_ATOMS: atom_id res chain seq x y z
N MET A 1 6.11 -20.25 -84.48
CA MET A 1 4.70 -19.87 -84.29
C MET A 1 4.31 -20.30 -82.87
N MET A 2 4.01 -19.34 -81.97
CA MET A 2 3.65 -19.63 -80.57
C MET A 2 2.34 -20.42 -80.47
N PRO A 3 2.12 -21.16 -79.37
CA PRO A 3 1.26 -20.65 -78.29
C PRO A 3 1.90 -20.89 -76.90
N LYS A 4 2.17 -19.84 -76.13
CA LYS A 4 1.33 -19.27 -75.05
C LYS A 4 1.06 -20.22 -73.89
N HIS A 5 1.82 -19.98 -72.81
CA HIS A 5 1.65 -20.50 -71.45
C HIS A 5 0.30 -20.11 -70.84
N CYS A 6 -0.30 -21.06 -70.12
CA CYS A 6 -1.20 -20.79 -69.00
C CYS A 6 -0.69 -21.58 -67.79
N PHE A 7 0.20 -20.99 -67.00
CA PHE A 7 0.49 -21.49 -65.66
C PHE A 7 -0.54 -20.91 -64.69
N LEU A 8 -1.36 -21.79 -64.12
CA LEU A 8 -2.31 -21.46 -63.05
C LEU A 8 -1.51 -21.26 -61.76
N GLY A 9 -1.09 -20.02 -61.50
CA GLY A 9 -0.46 -19.65 -60.24
C GLY A 9 -1.51 -19.60 -59.14
N PHE A 10 -1.60 -20.66 -58.32
CA PHE A 10 -2.29 -20.59 -57.04
C PHE A 10 -1.46 -19.69 -56.11
N LEU A 11 -1.90 -18.44 -55.94
CA LEU A 11 -1.46 -17.60 -54.84
C LEU A 11 -1.99 -18.22 -53.55
N VAL A 12 -1.16 -19.02 -52.88
CA VAL A 12 -1.35 -19.32 -51.46
C VAL A 12 -0.97 -18.05 -50.71
N SER A 13 -1.94 -17.16 -50.56
CA SER A 13 -1.87 -16.04 -49.63
C SER A 13 -1.80 -16.63 -48.22
N PHE A 14 -0.57 -16.77 -47.70
CA PHE A 14 -0.36 -17.10 -46.29
C PHE A 14 -0.99 -15.98 -45.45
N PHE A 15 -2.05 -16.32 -44.71
CA PHE A 15 -2.71 -15.44 -43.75
C PHE A 15 -1.75 -15.11 -42.59
N LEU A 16 -0.89 -14.09 -42.77
CA LEU A 16 -0.07 -13.50 -41.70
C LEU A 16 -0.84 -12.46 -40.86
N THR A 17 -2.10 -12.17 -41.21
CA THR A 17 -2.92 -11.17 -40.52
C THR A 17 -3.39 -11.63 -39.14
N GLY A 18 -3.73 -12.92 -38.98
CA GLY A 18 -4.30 -13.44 -37.73
C GLY A 18 -3.33 -13.46 -36.54
N VAL A 19 -2.03 -13.68 -36.76
CA VAL A 19 -1.04 -13.74 -35.68
C VAL A 19 -0.78 -12.34 -35.09
N ALA A 20 -0.62 -11.33 -35.95
CA ALA A 20 -0.38 -9.96 -35.52
C ALA A 20 -1.59 -9.35 -34.78
N GLU A 21 -2.81 -9.71 -35.20
CA GLU A 21 -4.06 -9.23 -34.62
C GLU A 21 -4.32 -9.86 -33.23
N THR A 22 -4.05 -11.17 -33.09
CA THR A 22 -4.14 -11.88 -31.81
C THR A 22 -3.11 -11.38 -30.80
N GLN A 23 -1.88 -11.09 -31.25
CA GLN A 23 -0.82 -10.53 -30.40
C GLN A 23 -1.18 -9.12 -29.91
N ARG A 24 -1.76 -8.27 -30.77
CA ARG A 24 -2.23 -6.93 -30.38
C ARG A 24 -3.39 -7.00 -29.39
N ALA A 25 -4.32 -7.93 -29.55
CA ALA A 25 -5.43 -8.13 -28.61
C ALA A 25 -4.90 -8.57 -27.23
N HIS A 26 -3.95 -9.51 -27.19
CA HIS A 26 -3.30 -9.99 -25.98
C HIS A 26 -2.58 -8.86 -25.20
N GLU A 27 -1.83 -8.02 -25.91
CA GLU A 27 -1.16 -6.85 -25.31
C GLU A 27 -2.13 -5.76 -24.87
N SER A 28 -3.31 -5.67 -25.48
CA SER A 28 -4.34 -4.70 -25.08
C SER A 28 -5.04 -5.09 -23.78
N LEU A 29 -5.16 -6.40 -23.48
CA LEU A 29 -5.79 -6.93 -22.25
C LEU A 29 -4.87 -6.91 -21.02
N LYS A 30 -3.57 -6.72 -21.23
CA LYS A 30 -2.56 -6.76 -20.19
C LYS A 30 -2.80 -5.65 -19.15
N PRO A 31 -2.89 -5.99 -17.84
CA PRO A 31 -3.05 -4.99 -16.78
C PRO A 31 -1.95 -3.93 -16.84
N GLN A 32 -2.25 -2.72 -16.37
CA GLN A 32 -1.31 -1.62 -16.34
C GLN A 32 -0.96 -1.23 -14.91
N THR A 33 0.22 -0.63 -14.73
CA THR A 33 0.58 0.08 -13.49
C THR A 33 0.39 -0.77 -12.22
N ALA A 34 0.88 -2.02 -12.22
CA ALA A 34 0.83 -2.86 -11.02
C ALA A 34 1.80 -2.33 -9.95
N HIS A 35 1.31 -2.06 -8.74
CA HIS A 35 2.11 -1.53 -7.64
C HIS A 35 1.52 -1.91 -6.28
N PHE A 36 2.36 -1.93 -5.25
CA PHE A 36 1.90 -2.09 -3.88
C PHE A 36 1.50 -0.73 -3.29
N GLN A 37 0.40 -0.73 -2.55
CA GLN A 37 0.05 0.31 -1.61
C GLN A 37 0.12 -0.29 -0.21
N SER A 38 0.99 0.27 0.64
CA SER A 38 1.21 -0.24 1.99
C SER A 38 0.94 0.83 3.04
N ARG A 39 0.10 0.48 4.02
CA ARG A 39 -0.28 1.36 5.13
C ARG A 39 -0.38 0.53 6.41
N ASN A 40 0.35 0.90 7.46
CA ASN A 40 0.45 0.14 8.71
C ASN A 40 0.69 -1.37 8.47
N PHE A 41 1.54 -1.71 7.49
CA PHE A 41 1.82 -3.10 7.06
C PHE A 41 0.66 -3.89 6.42
N TYR A 42 -0.49 -3.26 6.18
CA TYR A 42 -1.47 -3.81 5.25
C TYR A 42 -0.96 -3.55 3.84
N ASN A 43 -0.65 -4.61 3.10
CA ASN A 43 0.08 -4.56 1.84
C ASN A 43 -0.84 -5.04 0.72
N ILE A 44 -1.41 -4.08 -0.02
CA ILE A 44 -2.40 -4.35 -1.06
C ILE A 44 -1.77 -4.11 -2.43
N LEU A 45 -1.84 -5.09 -3.31
CA LEU A 45 -1.45 -4.96 -4.70
C LEU A 45 -2.59 -4.30 -5.49
N HIS A 46 -2.31 -3.22 -6.20
CA HIS A 46 -3.25 -2.52 -7.07
C HIS A 46 -2.78 -2.54 -8.52
N TRP A 47 -3.71 -2.50 -9.47
CA TRP A 47 -3.42 -2.34 -10.89
C TRP A 47 -4.54 -1.57 -11.60
N GLN A 48 -4.26 -1.15 -12.83
CA GLN A 48 -5.23 -0.62 -13.76
C GLN A 48 -5.60 -1.69 -14.79
N PRO A 49 -6.83 -1.66 -15.35
CA PRO A 49 -7.19 -2.53 -16.45
C PRO A 49 -6.30 -2.31 -17.70
N GLY A 50 -6.34 -3.26 -18.63
CA GLY A 50 -5.71 -3.10 -19.93
C GLY A 50 -6.35 -1.99 -20.78
N ARG A 51 -5.71 -1.64 -21.90
CA ARG A 51 -6.19 -0.61 -22.86
C ARG A 51 -7.50 -1.00 -23.52
N ALA A 52 -7.68 -2.29 -23.79
CA ALA A 52 -9.00 -2.82 -24.05
C ALA A 52 -9.70 -2.83 -22.68
N CYS A 53 -10.51 -1.81 -22.43
CA CYS A 53 -11.24 -1.65 -21.17
C CYS A 53 -11.81 -2.99 -20.70
N ALA A 54 -11.71 -3.25 -19.40
CA ALA A 54 -12.29 -4.46 -18.82
C ALA A 54 -13.79 -4.48 -19.13
N ASN A 55 -14.24 -5.46 -19.90
CA ASN A 55 -15.65 -5.80 -19.97
C ASN A 55 -16.04 -6.45 -18.63
N ASN A 56 -17.34 -6.46 -18.30
CA ASN A 56 -17.85 -7.04 -17.04
C ASN A 56 -17.56 -8.56 -16.88
N SER A 57 -16.94 -9.19 -17.89
CA SER A 57 -16.53 -10.60 -17.89
C SER A 57 -15.02 -10.81 -17.67
N SER A 58 -14.22 -9.76 -17.53
CA SER A 58 -12.79 -9.88 -17.26
C SER A 58 -12.54 -10.29 -15.81
N VAL A 59 -11.62 -11.22 -15.62
CA VAL A 59 -11.16 -11.67 -14.29
C VAL A 59 -9.64 -11.59 -14.19
N TYR A 60 -9.13 -11.43 -12.97
CA TYR A 60 -7.73 -11.21 -12.66
C TYR A 60 -7.16 -12.33 -11.82
N PHE A 61 -5.89 -12.64 -12.05
CA PHE A 61 -5.14 -13.67 -11.34
C PHE A 61 -3.86 -13.06 -10.79
N VAL A 62 -3.63 -13.22 -9.49
CA VAL A 62 -2.47 -12.63 -8.80
C VAL A 62 -1.50 -13.72 -8.37
N GLN A 63 -0.22 -13.43 -8.57
CA GLN A 63 0.89 -14.18 -7.99
C GLN A 63 1.83 -13.25 -7.25
N TYR A 64 2.54 -13.82 -6.29
CA TYR A 64 3.58 -13.12 -5.54
C TYR A 64 4.81 -14.00 -5.39
N LYS A 65 5.94 -13.38 -5.01
CA LYS A 65 7.13 -14.09 -4.58
C LYS A 65 8.02 -13.22 -3.70
N VAL A 66 8.86 -13.86 -2.92
CA VAL A 66 9.96 -13.22 -2.20
C VAL A 66 11.11 -12.92 -3.17
N TYR A 67 11.81 -11.82 -2.95
CA TYR A 67 13.00 -11.44 -3.67
C TYR A 67 14.08 -12.54 -3.57
N GLY A 68 14.83 -12.75 -4.65
CA GLY A 68 15.80 -13.86 -4.74
C GLY A 68 15.17 -15.24 -5.02
N GLN A 69 13.89 -15.45 -4.74
CA GLN A 69 13.21 -16.70 -5.08
C GLN A 69 12.87 -16.79 -6.58
N LYS A 70 12.96 -18.02 -7.11
CA LYS A 70 12.68 -18.31 -8.52
C LYS A 70 11.20 -18.59 -8.78
N GLN A 71 10.51 -19.26 -7.85
CA GLN A 71 9.13 -19.68 -8.05
C GLN A 71 8.15 -18.57 -7.69
N TRP A 72 7.03 -18.56 -8.41
CA TRP A 72 5.88 -17.69 -8.15
C TRP A 72 4.79 -18.51 -7.46
N ILE A 73 4.12 -17.92 -6.49
CA ILE A 73 3.05 -18.54 -5.72
C ILE A 73 1.73 -17.88 -6.12
N ASN A 74 0.69 -18.70 -6.33
CA ASN A 74 -0.67 -18.22 -6.58
C ASN A 74 -1.27 -17.66 -5.29
N LYS A 75 -1.92 -16.50 -5.39
CA LYS A 75 -2.81 -16.04 -4.34
C LYS A 75 -4.22 -16.57 -4.65
N GLU A 76 -4.59 -17.67 -4.01
CA GLU A 76 -5.85 -18.38 -4.28
C GLU A 76 -7.08 -17.49 -4.10
N ASP A 77 -7.11 -16.64 -3.06
CA ASP A 77 -8.22 -15.70 -2.81
C ASP A 77 -8.37 -14.64 -3.91
N CYS A 78 -7.33 -14.44 -4.73
CA CYS A 78 -7.30 -13.49 -5.84
C CYS A 78 -7.14 -14.21 -7.19
N TRP A 79 -7.61 -15.46 -7.28
CA TRP A 79 -7.50 -16.29 -8.47
C TRP A 79 -8.83 -16.30 -9.25
N GLY A 80 -9.05 -15.26 -10.05
CA GLY A 80 -10.28 -15.08 -10.84
C GLY A 80 -11.21 -13.99 -10.30
N ILE A 81 -10.66 -12.94 -9.69
CA ILE A 81 -11.40 -11.81 -9.11
C ILE A 81 -11.71 -10.74 -10.16
N GLN A 82 -12.73 -9.91 -9.93
CA GLN A 82 -13.08 -8.81 -10.83
C GLN A 82 -12.51 -7.46 -10.37
N GLU A 83 -12.10 -7.42 -9.11
CA GLU A 83 -11.50 -6.28 -8.44
C GLU A 83 -10.14 -5.93 -9.05
N PHE A 84 -9.76 -4.66 -8.90
CA PHE A 84 -8.46 -4.14 -9.36
C PHE A 84 -7.41 -4.09 -8.25
N PHE A 85 -7.63 -4.88 -7.20
CA PHE A 85 -6.74 -4.98 -6.06
C PHE A 85 -6.75 -6.39 -5.47
N CYS A 86 -5.69 -6.74 -4.76
CA CYS A 86 -5.57 -7.99 -4.04
C CYS A 86 -4.78 -7.78 -2.75
N ASP A 87 -5.32 -8.25 -1.64
CA ASP A 87 -4.65 -8.21 -0.35
C ASP A 87 -3.55 -9.29 -0.30
N LEU A 88 -2.30 -8.87 -0.13
CA LEU A 88 -1.13 -9.71 0.03
C LEU A 88 -0.47 -9.53 1.41
N THR A 89 -1.21 -9.01 2.39
CA THR A 89 -0.70 -8.68 3.74
C THR A 89 -0.09 -9.90 4.44
N ASN A 90 -0.72 -11.07 4.35
CA ASN A 90 -0.21 -12.29 4.98
C ASN A 90 0.99 -12.84 4.21
N GLU A 91 0.93 -12.75 2.88
CA GLU A 91 1.96 -13.22 1.96
C GLU A 91 3.25 -12.39 2.04
N THR A 92 3.15 -11.17 2.59
CA THR A 92 4.24 -10.21 2.77
C THR A 92 4.51 -9.89 4.25
N SER A 93 4.16 -10.82 5.16
CA SER A 93 4.21 -10.57 6.60
C SER A 93 5.63 -10.42 7.16
N GLU A 94 6.62 -11.04 6.51
CA GLU A 94 8.03 -10.86 6.88
C GLU A 94 8.53 -9.51 6.36
N ALA A 95 8.45 -8.48 7.20
CA ALA A 95 8.68 -7.09 6.80
C ALA A 95 10.11 -6.81 6.30
N GLN A 96 11.09 -7.58 6.77
CA GLN A 96 12.51 -7.44 6.38
C GLN A 96 12.81 -8.00 4.98
N GLU A 97 11.93 -8.86 4.47
CA GLU A 97 12.04 -9.40 3.12
C GLU A 97 11.52 -8.39 2.09
N ALA A 98 11.99 -8.54 0.86
CA ALA A 98 11.46 -7.82 -0.29
C ALA A 98 10.62 -8.74 -1.16
N TYR A 99 9.65 -8.20 -1.89
CA TYR A 99 8.66 -8.97 -2.63
C TYR A 99 8.44 -8.41 -4.04
N TYR A 100 7.90 -9.27 -4.89
CA TYR A 100 7.27 -8.88 -6.15
C TYR A 100 5.85 -9.42 -6.21
N GLY A 101 4.94 -8.63 -6.75
CA GLY A 101 3.61 -9.05 -7.17
C GLY A 101 3.54 -9.08 -8.70
N ARG A 102 2.67 -9.92 -9.24
CA ARG A 102 2.27 -9.83 -10.65
C ARG A 102 0.83 -10.20 -10.84
N VAL A 103 0.21 -9.59 -11.85
CA VAL A 103 -1.19 -9.80 -12.20
C VAL A 103 -1.33 -10.00 -13.70
N ARG A 104 -2.29 -10.83 -14.10
CA ARG A 104 -2.75 -10.97 -15.49
C ARG A 104 -4.27 -10.98 -15.52
N THR A 105 -4.84 -10.62 -16.67
CA THR A 105 -6.28 -10.70 -16.93
C THR A 105 -6.60 -11.96 -17.72
N ALA A 106 -7.80 -12.50 -17.60
CA ALA A 106 -8.42 -13.30 -18.64
C ALA A 106 -9.77 -12.72 -19.05
N SER A 107 -10.06 -12.71 -20.35
CA SER A 107 -11.35 -12.30 -20.91
C SER A 107 -11.69 -13.21 -22.10
N ALA A 108 -12.93 -13.70 -22.15
CA ALA A 108 -13.40 -14.65 -23.18
C ALA A 108 -12.45 -15.86 -23.39
N GLY A 109 -11.88 -16.39 -22.30
CA GLY A 109 -10.96 -17.53 -22.34
C GLY A 109 -9.51 -17.19 -22.73
N ILE A 110 -9.24 -15.95 -23.16
CA ILE A 110 -7.89 -15.50 -23.52
C ILE A 110 -7.25 -14.85 -22.31
N HIS A 111 -6.07 -15.35 -21.91
CA HIS A 111 -5.26 -14.77 -20.85
C HIS A 111 -4.33 -13.72 -21.44
N SER A 112 -4.04 -12.64 -20.71
CA SER A 112 -3.01 -11.68 -21.06
C SER A 112 -1.62 -12.11 -20.59
N GLY A 113 -0.60 -11.37 -21.01
CA GLY A 113 0.71 -11.39 -20.37
C GLY A 113 0.64 -10.92 -18.91
N TRP A 114 1.71 -11.18 -18.15
CA TRP A 114 1.84 -10.73 -16.77
C TRP A 114 2.37 -9.30 -16.68
N THR A 115 1.78 -8.52 -15.79
CA THR A 115 2.29 -7.22 -15.36
C THR A 115 2.81 -7.33 -13.95
N MET A 116 4.10 -7.05 -13.78
CA MET A 116 4.82 -7.21 -12.52
C MET A 116 5.03 -5.85 -11.85
N THR A 117 5.03 -5.84 -10.52
CA THR A 117 5.37 -4.65 -9.73
C THR A 117 6.87 -4.35 -9.81
N GLN A 118 7.25 -3.16 -9.37
CA GLN A 118 8.61 -2.95 -8.86
C GLN A 118 8.85 -3.77 -7.59
N ARG A 119 10.11 -3.87 -7.17
CA ARG A 119 10.44 -4.51 -5.88
C ARG A 119 9.78 -3.69 -4.77
N PHE A 120 9.10 -4.39 -3.87
CA PHE A 120 8.43 -3.81 -2.72
C PHE A 120 9.05 -4.35 -1.43
N SER A 121 9.51 -3.48 -0.55
CA SER A 121 9.98 -3.84 0.78
C SER A 121 9.06 -3.20 1.83
N PRO A 122 8.20 -3.98 2.53
CA PRO A 122 7.26 -3.46 3.51
C PRO A 122 7.96 -2.57 4.54
N TRP A 123 9.17 -2.99 4.98
CA TRP A 123 9.87 -2.26 6.02
C TRP A 123 10.20 -0.80 5.66
N TRP A 124 10.56 -0.57 4.40
CA TRP A 124 11.01 0.73 3.91
C TRP A 124 9.86 1.55 3.33
N GLU A 125 8.86 0.89 2.75
CA GLU A 125 7.85 1.54 1.91
C GLU A 125 6.49 1.71 2.57
N THR A 126 6.19 0.99 3.66
CA THR A 126 4.90 1.15 4.34
C THR A 126 4.75 2.56 4.90
N LYS A 127 3.55 3.14 4.76
CA LYS A 127 3.22 4.42 5.40
C LYS A 127 2.59 4.14 6.76
N ILE A 128 3.14 4.77 7.80
CA ILE A 128 2.58 4.70 9.16
C ILE A 128 1.59 5.84 9.32
N ASP A 129 0.42 5.50 9.86
CA ASP A 129 -0.61 6.47 10.22
C ASP A 129 -0.26 7.26 11.48
N PRO A 130 -0.89 8.43 11.68
CA PRO A 130 -0.77 9.16 12.92
C PRO A 130 -1.10 8.29 14.15
N PRO A 131 -0.55 8.63 15.32
CA PRO A 131 -0.88 7.92 16.54
C PRO A 131 -2.34 8.16 16.93
N VAL A 132 -2.95 7.15 17.53
CA VAL A 132 -4.22 7.33 18.24
C VAL A 132 -3.91 8.10 19.51
N MET A 133 -4.49 9.30 19.63
CA MET A 133 -4.22 10.23 20.73
C MET A 133 -5.44 10.37 21.63
N ASN A 134 -5.27 10.21 22.94
CA ASN A 134 -6.26 10.51 23.97
C ASN A 134 -5.69 11.52 24.95
N ILE A 135 -6.54 12.41 25.47
CA ILE A 135 -6.12 13.47 26.39
C ILE A 135 -7.00 13.39 27.63
N THR A 136 -6.36 13.42 28.79
CA THR A 136 -7.04 13.43 30.09
C THR A 136 -6.44 14.54 30.95
N GLN A 137 -7.24 15.14 31.82
CA GLN A 137 -6.76 16.15 32.77
C GLN A 137 -6.43 15.47 34.10
N VAL A 138 -5.23 15.72 34.62
CA VAL A 138 -4.77 15.17 35.90
C VAL A 138 -4.07 16.29 36.68
N ASN A 139 -4.60 16.65 37.85
CA ASN A 139 -4.01 17.66 38.75
C ASN A 139 -3.67 19.01 38.09
N GLY A 140 -4.45 19.44 37.09
CA GLY A 140 -4.21 20.69 36.34
C GLY A 140 -3.24 20.56 35.16
N SER A 141 -2.64 19.38 34.95
CA SER A 141 -1.85 19.03 33.77
C SER A 141 -2.69 18.32 32.72
N LEU A 142 -2.23 18.33 31.46
CA LEU A 142 -2.77 17.47 30.40
C LEU A 142 -1.92 16.22 30.23
N LEU A 143 -2.51 15.06 30.50
CA LEU A 143 -1.92 13.76 30.22
C LEU A 143 -2.35 13.30 28.82
N VAL A 144 -1.39 13.31 27.89
CA VAL A 144 -1.55 12.87 26.51
C VAL A 144 -1.08 11.42 26.39
N ILE A 145 -1.99 10.55 25.97
CA ILE A 145 -1.76 9.12 25.77
C ILE A 145 -1.78 8.83 24.27
N LEU A 146 -0.71 8.25 23.77
CA LEU A 146 -0.44 7.99 22.36
C LEU A 146 -0.23 6.49 22.16
N HIS A 147 -0.84 5.98 21.10
CA HIS A 147 -0.66 4.60 20.68
C HIS A 147 -0.39 4.55 19.18
N ALA A 148 0.62 3.76 18.78
CA ALA A 148 0.87 3.50 17.38
C ALA A 148 -0.31 2.71 16.76
N PRO A 149 -0.56 2.89 15.45
CA PRO A 149 -1.52 2.06 14.74
C PRO A 149 -1.20 0.57 14.88
N ASN A 150 -2.25 -0.26 14.92
CA ASN A 150 -2.09 -1.71 14.96
C ASN A 150 -1.52 -2.24 13.64
N MET A 151 -0.62 -3.23 13.74
CA MET A 151 -0.16 -4.01 12.59
C MET A 151 -1.00 -5.29 12.44
N PRO A 152 -1.16 -5.82 11.21
CA PRO A 152 -1.87 -7.07 10.97
C PRO A 152 -1.12 -8.31 11.45
N TYR A 153 0.16 -8.17 11.82
CA TYR A 153 1.02 -9.30 12.12
C TYR A 153 0.81 -9.85 13.53
N ARG A 154 0.84 -11.18 13.62
CA ARG A 154 0.79 -11.93 14.87
C ARG A 154 2.10 -12.67 15.06
N ASN A 155 2.58 -12.71 16.29
CA ASN A 155 3.75 -13.52 16.62
C ASN A 155 3.39 -15.02 16.65
N GLN A 156 4.39 -15.87 16.84
CA GLN A 156 4.24 -17.33 16.94
C GLN A 156 3.25 -17.80 18.03
N LYS A 157 2.96 -16.94 19.02
CA LYS A 157 1.98 -17.21 20.09
C LYS A 157 0.59 -16.64 19.80
N GLY A 158 0.36 -16.14 18.58
CA GLY A 158 -0.91 -15.54 18.15
C GLY A 158 -1.19 -14.14 18.73
N LYS A 159 -0.24 -13.52 19.43
CA LYS A 159 -0.39 -12.16 19.98
C LYS A 159 -0.03 -11.13 18.91
N ASN A 160 -0.80 -10.05 18.84
CA ASN A 160 -0.51 -8.92 17.95
C ASN A 160 0.89 -8.38 18.21
N VAL A 161 1.64 -8.14 17.14
CA VAL A 161 2.95 -7.49 17.18
C VAL A 161 2.72 -5.98 17.24
N SER A 162 3.24 -5.32 18.27
CA SER A 162 3.20 -3.84 18.35
C SER A 162 4.19 -3.25 17.37
N MET A 163 3.76 -2.22 16.64
CA MET A 163 4.63 -1.44 15.75
C MET A 163 5.80 -0.81 16.51
N GLU A 164 5.60 -0.44 17.77
CA GLU A 164 6.61 0.15 18.66
C GLU A 164 7.74 -0.81 19.01
N ASN A 165 7.48 -2.12 18.97
CA ASN A 165 8.51 -3.14 19.22
C ASN A 165 9.25 -3.53 17.94
N SER A 166 8.64 -3.28 16.78
CA SER A 166 9.25 -3.57 15.48
C SER A 166 10.01 -2.39 14.93
N TYR A 167 9.60 -1.15 15.24
CA TYR A 167 10.26 0.08 14.81
C TYR A 167 10.63 0.93 16.02
N GLU A 168 11.80 1.55 15.98
CA GLU A 168 12.17 2.63 16.90
C GLU A 168 11.33 3.88 16.59
N LEU A 169 10.05 3.86 16.93
CA LEU A 169 9.13 4.98 16.73
C LEU A 169 9.35 6.06 17.78
N VAL A 170 9.29 7.32 17.34
CA VAL A 170 9.35 8.49 18.20
C VAL A 170 8.06 9.28 18.04
N TYR A 171 7.36 9.50 19.15
CA TYR A 171 6.20 10.37 19.18
C TYR A 171 6.64 11.84 19.26
N ARG A 172 6.05 12.69 18.44
CA ARG A 172 6.20 14.15 18.51
C ARG A 172 4.85 14.77 18.79
N VAL A 173 4.75 15.53 19.89
CA VAL A 173 3.53 16.23 20.30
C VAL A 173 3.70 17.72 20.12
N PHE A 174 2.68 18.36 19.57
CA PHE A 174 2.63 19.80 19.36
C PHE A 174 1.38 20.38 20.00
N ILE A 175 1.54 21.54 20.63
CA ILE A 175 0.45 22.39 21.08
C ILE A 175 0.26 23.52 20.07
N ILE A 176 -0.99 23.79 19.73
CA ILE A 176 -1.43 24.91 18.92
C ILE A 176 -2.15 25.87 19.86
N ASN A 177 -1.59 27.08 20.01
CA ASN A 177 -2.27 28.14 20.74
C ASN A 177 -3.19 28.91 19.77
N ASN A 178 -4.50 28.83 20.03
CA ASN A 178 -5.55 29.43 19.18
C ASN A 178 -5.40 30.94 19.00
N SER A 179 -4.78 31.65 19.94
CA SER A 179 -4.64 33.11 19.86
C SER A 179 -3.51 33.57 18.93
N LEU A 180 -2.58 32.69 18.57
CA LEU A 180 -1.38 33.05 17.78
C LEU A 180 -1.11 32.12 16.59
N GLU A 181 -1.95 31.08 16.39
CA GLU A 181 -1.75 29.95 15.46
C GLU A 181 -0.34 29.30 15.54
N LYS A 182 0.38 29.56 16.62
CA LYS A 182 1.77 29.14 16.76
C LYS A 182 1.79 27.68 17.21
N LYS A 183 2.30 26.81 16.32
CA LYS A 183 2.56 25.41 16.63
C LYS A 183 3.89 25.28 17.35
N ARG A 184 3.88 24.71 18.55
CA ARG A 184 5.08 24.45 19.36
C ARG A 184 5.19 22.96 19.61
N LYS A 185 6.33 22.36 19.25
CA LYS A 185 6.68 21.00 19.69
C LYS A 185 6.98 21.02 21.19
N VAL A 186 6.25 20.23 21.95
CA VAL A 186 6.36 20.15 23.41
C VAL A 186 6.95 18.82 23.88
N TYR A 187 6.92 17.80 23.03
CA TYR A 187 7.47 16.48 23.33
C TYR A 187 8.08 15.84 22.09
N GLU A 188 9.17 15.11 22.31
CA GLU A 188 9.77 14.18 21.36
C GLU A 188 10.39 13.02 22.12
N GLY A 189 9.88 11.81 21.93
CA GLY A 189 10.40 10.62 22.60
C GLY A 189 9.62 9.34 22.30
N ALA A 190 10.13 8.21 22.78
CA ALA A 190 9.52 6.90 22.54
C ALA A 190 8.35 6.56 23.49
N HIS A 191 8.16 7.35 24.56
CA HIS A 191 7.09 7.06 25.53
C HIS A 191 5.75 7.57 25.00
N GLY A 192 4.76 6.68 24.97
CA GLY A 192 3.41 7.02 24.54
C GLY A 192 2.61 7.84 25.56
N VAL A 193 3.08 7.97 26.80
CA VAL A 193 2.39 8.76 27.84
C VAL A 193 3.23 10.00 28.13
N VAL A 194 2.61 11.17 27.95
CA VAL A 194 3.26 12.48 28.07
C VAL A 194 2.44 13.38 28.96
N GLU A 195 3.04 13.89 30.02
CA GLU A 195 2.44 14.92 30.86
C GLU A 195 2.88 16.31 30.37
N LEU A 196 1.90 17.15 30.05
CA LEU A 196 2.10 18.54 29.65
C LEU A 196 1.78 19.43 30.85
N GLU A 197 2.83 19.86 31.55
CA GLU A 197 2.78 20.75 32.70
C GLU A 197 2.71 22.24 32.27
N ALA A 198 2.43 23.11 33.24
CA ALA A 198 2.50 24.58 33.11
C ALA A 198 1.58 25.19 32.05
N LEU A 199 0.35 24.69 31.94
CA LEU A 199 -0.69 25.27 31.09
C LEU A 199 -1.38 26.42 31.81
N THR A 200 -1.70 27.49 31.08
CA THR A 200 -2.45 28.61 31.66
C THR A 200 -3.88 28.16 31.96
N PRO A 201 -4.42 28.43 33.17
CA PRO A 201 -5.81 28.14 33.49
C PRO A 201 -6.78 28.80 32.51
N HIS A 202 -7.97 28.21 32.33
CA HIS A 202 -9.06 28.77 31.53
C HIS A 202 -8.65 29.13 30.09
N THR A 203 -7.75 28.32 29.53
CA THR A 203 -7.21 28.52 28.18
C THR A 203 -7.47 27.27 27.34
N SER A 204 -8.00 27.47 26.14
CA SER A 204 -8.16 26.38 25.17
C SER A 204 -6.84 26.06 24.49
N TYR A 205 -6.43 24.79 24.57
CA TYR A 205 -5.25 24.25 23.88
C TYR A 205 -5.67 23.15 22.91
N CYS A 206 -5.19 23.24 21.67
CA CYS A 206 -5.34 22.15 20.70
C CYS A 206 -4.02 21.39 20.61
N VAL A 207 -4.11 20.06 20.70
CA VAL A 207 -2.96 19.17 20.64
C VAL A 207 -3.02 18.37 19.34
N VAL A 208 -1.87 18.18 18.71
CA VAL A 208 -1.66 17.26 17.58
C VAL A 208 -0.43 16.42 17.83
N ALA A 209 -0.43 15.19 17.32
CA ALA A 209 0.71 14.31 17.41
C ALA A 209 1.03 13.69 16.05
N GLU A 210 2.31 13.34 15.85
CA GLU A 210 2.76 12.53 14.72
C GLU A 210 3.75 11.46 15.22
N ILE A 211 3.91 10.41 14.43
CA ILE A 211 4.96 9.41 14.61
C ILE A 211 6.11 9.76 13.68
N TYR A 212 7.32 9.81 14.22
CA TYR A 212 8.56 9.97 13.49
C TYR A 212 9.35 8.66 13.51
N GLN A 213 9.91 8.29 12.36
CA GLN A 213 10.75 7.12 12.15
C GLN A 213 12.20 7.60 11.91
N PRO A 214 13.06 7.67 12.95
CA PRO A 214 14.41 8.22 12.84
C PRO A 214 15.27 7.53 11.78
N MET A 215 15.17 6.19 11.70
CA MET A 215 15.92 5.40 10.71
C MET A 215 15.59 5.74 9.26
N LEU A 216 14.39 6.22 8.98
CA LEU A 216 13.91 6.57 7.63
C LEU A 216 13.88 8.08 7.38
N ASP A 217 14.17 8.87 8.41
CA ASP A 217 13.90 10.31 8.47
C ASP A 217 12.51 10.68 7.92
N ARG A 218 11.49 9.96 8.38
CA ARG A 218 10.11 10.06 7.86
C ARG A 218 9.10 10.24 8.99
N SER A 219 8.17 11.18 8.82
CA SER A 219 7.02 11.35 9.72
C SER A 219 5.73 10.79 9.09
N SER A 220 4.81 10.34 9.94
CA SER A 220 3.41 10.14 9.59
C SER A 220 2.75 11.48 9.24
N GLN A 221 1.51 11.42 8.75
CA GLN A 221 0.62 12.58 8.84
C GLN A 221 0.39 12.96 10.31
N LYS A 222 -0.04 14.19 10.56
CA LYS A 222 -0.47 14.61 11.91
C LYS A 222 -1.83 14.00 12.24
N SER A 223 -2.04 13.71 13.51
CA SER A 223 -3.34 13.31 14.03
C SER A 223 -4.37 14.42 13.83
N GLU A 224 -5.64 14.06 13.97
CA GLU A 224 -6.68 15.06 14.17
C GLU A 224 -6.37 15.92 15.40
N GLU A 225 -6.75 17.19 15.31
CA GLU A 225 -6.62 18.15 16.40
C GLU A 225 -7.61 17.79 17.52
N LYS A 226 -7.10 17.65 18.75
CA LYS A 226 -7.96 17.53 19.94
C LYS A 226 -7.76 18.75 20.82
N CYS A 227 -8.83 19.53 20.96
CA CYS A 227 -8.83 20.72 21.78
C CYS A 227 -9.45 20.44 23.14
N VAL A 228 -8.82 20.99 24.18
CA VAL A 228 -9.26 20.88 25.57
C VAL A 228 -9.11 22.25 26.23
N GLU A 229 -10.05 22.57 27.10
CA GLU A 229 -10.00 23.77 27.92
C GLU A 229 -9.47 23.38 29.30
N THR A 230 -8.45 24.10 29.77
CA THR A 230 -7.94 23.93 31.12
C THR A 230 -8.94 24.50 32.14
N PRO A 231 -9.11 23.84 33.31
CA PRO A 231 -10.00 24.34 34.36
C PRO A 231 -9.58 25.69 34.96
#